data_AF-A0A0A6PBD7-F1
#
_entry.id   AF-A0A0A6PBD7-F1
#
_cell.length_a   1.000
_cell.length_b   1.000
_cell.length_c   1.000
_cell.angle_alpha   90.00
_cell.angle_beta   90.00
_cell.angle_gamma   90.00
#
_symmetry.space_group_name_H-M   'P 1'
#
loop_
_entity.id
_entity.type
_entity.pdbx_description
1 polymer ?
#
loop_
_entity_poly.entity_id
_entity_poly.type
_entity_poly.pdbx_seq_one_letter_code
_entity_poly.pdbx_strand_id
1 'polypeptide(L)'
;MYQDKLKKFKNIENLAGKAWEHAVAIDVLATTDITDCSIECFHYQQMMELFFKHILETRSQFGSYGKSHKLQKLLEEVIANTKFRTDKTKYFMALQVITVCAEEYRYNFLIDCDGYKQSVTICDQLLEELIKFESDKEVELPSKNTKTTKLDQI
;
A
#
# COMPACT_ATOMS: atom_id res chain seq x y z
N MET A 1 -3.00 0.25 14.29
CA MET A 1 -3.24 -1.08 13.72
C MET A 1 -3.49 -0.93 12.23
N TYR A 2 -2.82 -1.74 11.41
CA TYR A 2 -2.83 -1.58 9.95
C TYR A 2 -4.19 -1.89 9.32
N GLN A 3 -4.94 -2.84 9.89
CA GLN A 3 -6.28 -3.19 9.38
C GLN A 3 -7.24 -2.00 9.45
N ASP A 4 -7.09 -1.13 10.45
CA ASP A 4 -7.90 0.08 10.61
C ASP A 4 -7.51 1.14 9.59
N LYS A 5 -6.20 1.31 9.35
CA LYS A 5 -5.66 2.25 8.34
C LYS A 5 -6.19 1.92 6.93
N LEU A 6 -6.35 0.64 6.61
CA LEU A 6 -6.85 0.15 5.31
C LEU A 6 -8.31 -0.31 5.34
N LYS A 7 -9.09 0.01 6.38
CA LYS A 7 -10.46 -0.51 6.58
C LYS A 7 -11.41 -0.26 5.41
N LYS A 8 -11.22 0.82 4.64
CA LYS A 8 -12.03 1.12 3.45
C LYS A 8 -11.93 0.05 2.36
N PHE A 9 -10.89 -0.79 2.40
CA PHE A 9 -10.66 -1.88 1.47
C PHE A 9 -11.05 -3.26 2.02
N LYS A 10 -11.70 -3.31 3.18
CA LYS A 10 -12.14 -4.55 3.81
C LYS A 10 -12.97 -5.40 2.84
N ASN A 11 -12.49 -6.62 2.59
CA ASN A 11 -13.14 -7.62 1.72
C ASN A 11 -13.42 -7.14 0.28
N ILE A 12 -12.69 -6.14 -0.22
CA ILE A 12 -12.78 -5.76 -1.63
C ILE A 12 -11.94 -6.73 -2.47
N GLU A 13 -12.52 -7.28 -3.54
CA GLU A 13 -11.84 -8.24 -4.41
C GLU A 13 -10.91 -7.54 -5.41
N ASN A 14 -9.91 -6.81 -4.91
CA ASN A 14 -8.88 -6.15 -5.71
C ASN A 14 -7.53 -6.08 -4.97
N LEU A 15 -6.54 -5.41 -5.57
CA LEU A 15 -5.21 -5.26 -4.99
C LEU A 15 -5.21 -4.56 -3.62
N ALA A 16 -6.03 -3.52 -3.43
CA ALA A 16 -6.13 -2.86 -2.12
C ALA A 16 -6.78 -3.74 -1.05
N GLY A 17 -7.77 -4.56 -1.41
CA GLY A 17 -8.33 -5.53 -0.48
C GLY A 17 -7.33 -6.62 -0.11
N LYS A 18 -6.49 -7.06 -1.05
CA LYS A 18 -5.34 -7.92 -0.73
C LYS A 18 -4.33 -7.24 0.19
N ALA A 19 -4.01 -5.96 -0.03
CA ALA A 19 -3.18 -5.20 0.90
C ALA A 19 -3.80 -5.15 2.32
N TRP A 20 -5.13 -5.01 2.43
CA TRP A 20 -5.85 -5.08 3.70
C TRP A 20 -5.78 -6.47 4.36
N GLU A 21 -5.86 -7.56 3.60
CA GLU A 21 -5.67 -8.93 4.15
C GLU A 21 -4.27 -9.08 4.78
N HIS A 22 -3.22 -8.56 4.13
CA HIS A 22 -1.87 -8.54 4.70
C HIS A 22 -1.77 -7.63 5.94
N ALA A 23 -2.46 -6.49 5.95
CA ALA A 23 -2.56 -5.64 7.13
C ALA A 23 -3.20 -6.34 8.33
N VAL A 24 -4.25 -7.14 8.11
CA VAL A 24 -4.86 -7.98 9.14
C VAL A 24 -3.86 -9.01 9.67
N ALA A 25 -3.11 -9.67 8.77
CA ALA A 25 -2.11 -10.65 9.19
C ALA A 25 -1.02 -10.05 10.09
N ILE A 26 -0.52 -8.85 9.76
CA ILE A 26 0.46 -8.12 10.59
C ILE A 26 -0.13 -7.85 11.98
N ASP A 27 -1.36 -7.31 12.04
CA ASP A 27 -2.01 -7.02 13.31
C ASP A 27 -2.24 -8.28 14.16
N VAL A 28 -2.58 -9.41 13.54
CA VAL A 28 -2.71 -10.71 14.25
C VAL A 28 -1.35 -11.16 14.79
N LEU A 29 -0.30 -11.13 13.98
CA LEU A 29 1.05 -11.53 14.39
C LEU A 29 1.56 -10.70 15.58
N ALA A 30 1.25 -9.40 15.60
CA ALA A 30 1.59 -8.50 16.70
C ALA A 30 0.92 -8.87 18.05
N THR A 31 -0.09 -9.75 18.04
CA THR A 31 -0.75 -10.27 19.26
C THR A 31 -0.26 -11.65 19.69
N THR A 32 0.69 -12.24 18.97
CA THR A 32 1.27 -13.56 19.27
C THR A 32 2.59 -13.45 20.05
N ASP A 33 3.04 -14.55 20.63
CA ASP A 33 4.36 -14.65 21.28
C ASP A 33 5.50 -14.94 20.29
N ILE A 34 5.25 -14.86 18.97
CA ILE A 34 6.26 -15.11 17.94
C ILE A 34 7.28 -13.98 17.96
N THR A 35 8.54 -14.31 18.26
CA THR A 35 9.63 -13.32 18.34
C THR A 35 10.36 -13.10 17.01
N ASP A 36 10.26 -14.06 16.09
CA ASP A 36 10.83 -13.96 14.75
C ASP A 36 9.97 -13.03 13.88
N CYS A 37 10.59 -11.98 13.35
CA CYS A 37 9.92 -10.99 12.50
C CYS A 37 9.77 -11.44 11.03
N SER A 38 10.30 -12.60 10.63
CA SER A 38 10.31 -13.08 9.25
C SER A 38 8.92 -13.09 8.59
N ILE A 39 7.94 -13.64 9.29
CA ILE A 39 6.56 -13.74 8.82
C ILE A 39 5.92 -12.35 8.74
N GLU A 40 6.07 -11.53 9.79
CA GLU A 40 5.55 -10.17 9.81
C GLU A 40 6.12 -9.33 8.66
N CYS A 41 7.43 -9.43 8.43
CA CYS A 41 8.14 -8.75 7.37
C CYS A 41 7.64 -9.13 5.98
N PHE A 42 7.37 -10.41 5.73
CA PHE A 42 6.74 -10.86 4.49
C PHE A 42 5.38 -10.17 4.29
N HIS A 43 4.52 -10.17 5.32
CA HIS A 43 3.22 -9.52 5.20
C HIS A 43 3.33 -8.00 5.04
N TYR A 44 4.26 -7.35 5.72
CA TYR A 44 4.50 -5.91 5.56
C TYR A 44 4.94 -5.56 4.14
N GLN A 45 5.89 -6.31 3.58
CA GLN A 45 6.33 -6.11 2.21
C GLN A 45 5.18 -6.29 1.21
N GLN A 46 4.38 -7.37 1.35
CA GLN A 46 3.24 -7.62 0.47
C GLN A 46 2.15 -6.55 0.59
N MET A 47 1.84 -6.08 1.81
CA MET A 47 0.92 -4.97 2.03
C MET A 47 1.35 -3.73 1.24
N MET A 48 2.62 -3.33 1.37
CA MET A 48 3.17 -2.17 0.65
C MET A 48 3.17 -2.37 -0.86
N GLU A 49 3.62 -3.54 -1.35
CA GLU A 49 3.67 -3.86 -2.78
C GLU A 49 2.28 -3.77 -3.43
N LEU A 50 1.30 -4.45 -2.84
CA LEU A 50 -0.06 -4.49 -3.36
C LEU A 50 -0.70 -3.11 -3.31
N PHE A 51 -0.42 -2.31 -2.28
CA PHE A 51 -0.96 -0.97 -2.19
C PHE A 51 -0.35 0.00 -3.21
N PHE A 52 0.96 -0.10 -3.48
CA PHE A 52 1.57 0.63 -4.61
C PHE A 52 0.94 0.23 -5.96
N LYS A 53 0.76 -1.06 -6.19
CA LYS A 53 0.18 -1.57 -7.44
C LYS A 53 -1.27 -1.14 -7.60
N HIS A 54 -2.06 -1.11 -6.52
CA HIS A 54 -3.41 -0.54 -6.52
C HIS A 54 -3.40 0.94 -6.93
N ILE A 55 -2.50 1.74 -6.35
CA ILE A 55 -2.39 3.16 -6.69
C ILE A 55 -2.01 3.31 -8.17
N LEU A 56 -1.06 2.53 -8.67
CA LEU A 56 -0.68 2.55 -10.08
C LEU A 56 -1.85 2.15 -11.00
N GLU A 57 -2.57 1.07 -10.66
CA GLU A 57 -3.73 0.60 -11.42
C GLU A 57 -4.86 1.64 -11.48
N THR A 58 -5.10 2.36 -10.38
CA THR A 58 -6.29 3.22 -10.26
C THR A 58 -6.02 4.72 -10.44
N ARG A 59 -4.76 5.15 -10.41
CA ARG A 59 -4.34 6.56 -10.46
C ARG A 59 -3.36 6.90 -11.58
N SER A 60 -2.73 5.91 -12.21
CA SER A 60 -1.89 6.20 -13.37
C SER A 60 -2.73 6.47 -14.61
N GLN A 61 -2.14 7.17 -15.58
CA GLN A 61 -2.81 7.46 -16.86
C GLN A 61 -3.21 6.19 -17.62
N PHE A 62 -2.41 5.12 -17.50
CA PHE A 62 -2.58 3.88 -18.28
C PHE A 62 -3.14 2.72 -17.46
N GLY A 63 -3.32 2.89 -16.14
CA GLY A 63 -3.82 1.86 -15.24
C GLY A 63 -2.95 0.61 -15.18
N SER A 64 -1.63 0.76 -15.29
CA SER A 64 -0.67 -0.35 -15.31
C SER A 64 0.45 -0.17 -14.29
N TYR A 65 1.02 -1.28 -13.86
CA TYR A 65 2.17 -1.33 -12.95
C TYR A 65 3.22 -2.31 -13.47
N GLY A 66 4.49 -2.05 -13.13
CA GLY A 66 5.59 -2.93 -13.49
C GLY A 66 5.50 -4.31 -12.82
N LYS A 67 6.21 -5.29 -13.38
CA LYS A 67 6.33 -6.64 -12.81
C LYS A 67 7.29 -6.72 -11.61
N SER A 68 7.74 -5.58 -11.09
CA SER A 68 8.70 -5.56 -9.98
C SER A 68 8.01 -5.86 -8.65
N HIS A 69 8.76 -6.50 -7.75
CA HIS A 69 8.43 -6.67 -6.33
C HIS A 69 9.28 -5.74 -5.44
N LYS A 70 10.22 -5.01 -6.04
CA LYS A 70 11.14 -4.11 -5.34
C LYS A 70 10.42 -2.82 -4.98
N LEU A 71 10.17 -2.59 -3.69
CA LEU A 71 9.30 -1.50 -3.25
C LEU A 71 9.83 -0.11 -3.64
N GLN A 72 11.14 0.10 -3.65
CA GLN A 72 11.75 1.36 -4.08
C GLN A 72 11.46 1.67 -5.56
N LYS A 73 11.43 0.64 -6.43
CA LYS A 73 11.06 0.82 -7.84
C LYS A 73 9.59 1.13 -8.00
N LEU A 74 8.73 0.46 -7.22
CA LEU A 74 7.29 0.74 -7.22
C LEU A 74 6.98 2.17 -6.74
N LEU A 75 7.70 2.68 -5.73
CA LEU A 75 7.59 4.08 -5.32
C LEU A 75 7.98 5.04 -6.46
N GLU A 76 9.07 4.75 -7.18
CA GLU A 76 9.46 5.55 -8.35
C GLU A 76 8.41 5.53 -9.44
N GLU A 77 7.83 4.36 -9.74
CA GLU A 77 6.72 4.22 -10.69
C GLU A 77 5.50 5.04 -10.24
N VAL A 78 5.13 5.00 -8.96
CA VAL A 78 4.01 5.79 -8.43
C VAL A 78 4.25 7.28 -8.60
N ILE A 79 5.45 7.77 -8.28
CA ILE A 79 5.80 9.18 -8.44
C ILE A 79 5.80 9.59 -9.90
N ALA A 80 6.34 8.75 -10.79
CA ALA A 80 6.45 9.04 -12.21
C ALA A 80 5.09 9.03 -12.93
N ASN A 81 4.18 8.13 -12.53
CA ASN A 81 2.96 7.85 -13.30
C ASN A 81 1.68 8.40 -12.65
N THR A 82 1.75 8.98 -11.45
CA THR A 82 0.58 9.53 -10.75
C THR A 82 0.84 10.98 -10.31
N LYS A 83 -0.15 11.61 -9.66
CA LYS A 83 0.02 12.92 -9.00
C LYS A 83 0.69 12.84 -7.63
N PHE A 84 0.97 11.63 -7.11
CA PHE A 84 1.61 11.46 -5.80
C PHE A 84 3.02 12.05 -5.77
N ARG A 85 3.35 12.81 -4.74
CA ARG A 85 4.67 13.45 -4.57
C ARG A 85 5.15 13.29 -3.14
N THR A 86 6.41 12.91 -2.99
CA THR A 86 7.11 12.81 -1.71
C THR A 86 8.63 12.88 -1.92
N ASP A 87 9.41 13.05 -0.86
CA ASP A 87 10.87 12.86 -0.92
C ASP A 87 11.21 11.37 -0.90
N LYS A 88 11.36 10.79 -2.09
CA LYS A 88 11.64 9.35 -2.25
C LYS A 88 12.96 8.92 -1.59
N THR A 89 13.94 9.82 -1.48
CA THR A 89 15.27 9.48 -0.95
C THR A 89 15.22 9.10 0.53
N LYS A 90 14.27 9.69 1.27
CA LYS A 90 13.94 9.35 2.67
C LYS A 90 13.55 7.89 2.86
N TYR A 91 12.91 7.27 1.86
CA TYR A 91 12.29 5.96 1.98
C TYR A 91 13.07 4.82 1.33
N PHE A 92 13.96 5.13 0.37
CA PHE A 92 14.62 4.10 -0.45
C PHE A 92 15.34 3.03 0.35
N MET A 93 16.09 3.41 1.39
CA MET A 93 16.83 2.42 2.15
C MET A 93 15.93 1.52 2.98
N ALA A 94 14.94 2.09 3.66
CA ALA A 94 13.96 1.32 4.41
C ALA A 94 13.18 0.36 3.50
N LEU A 95 12.73 0.83 2.32
CA LEU A 95 12.04 0.00 1.33
C LEU A 95 12.91 -1.14 0.80
N GLN A 96 14.21 -0.90 0.63
CA GLN A 96 15.16 -1.94 0.23
C GLN A 96 15.36 -2.98 1.33
N VAL A 97 15.50 -2.55 2.60
CA VAL A 97 15.62 -3.48 3.75
C VAL A 97 14.39 -4.37 3.85
N ILE A 98 13.18 -3.81 3.74
CA ILE A 98 11.94 -4.58 3.75
C ILE A 98 11.89 -5.59 2.59
N THR A 99 12.30 -5.17 1.39
CA THR A 99 12.34 -6.05 0.21
C THR A 99 13.28 -7.22 0.45
N VAL A 100 14.51 -6.97 0.92
CA VAL A 100 15.50 -8.02 1.19
C VAL A 100 15.01 -8.95 2.30
N CYS A 101 14.46 -8.40 3.38
CA CYS A 101 13.93 -9.19 4.49
C CYS A 101 12.82 -10.15 4.01
N ALA A 102 11.93 -9.71 3.12
CA ALA A 102 10.89 -10.56 2.51
C ALA A 102 11.40 -11.47 1.37
N GLU A 103 12.60 -11.27 0.82
CA GLU A 103 13.24 -12.22 -0.10
C GLU A 103 13.91 -13.37 0.70
N GLU A 104 14.50 -13.03 1.85
CA GLU A 104 15.26 -13.93 2.70
C GLU A 104 14.40 -14.71 3.72
N TYR A 105 13.16 -14.30 4.00
CA TYR A 105 12.32 -14.85 5.09
C TYR A 105 12.14 -16.38 5.06
N ARG A 106 12.21 -17.00 3.88
CA ARG A 106 12.03 -18.46 3.73
C ARG A 106 13.29 -19.27 3.97
N TYR A 107 14.45 -18.62 3.96
CA TYR A 107 15.74 -19.31 3.85
C TYR A 107 16.72 -18.92 4.94
N ASN A 108 16.49 -17.79 5.64
CA ASN A 108 17.44 -17.25 6.59
C ASN A 108 16.79 -16.99 7.96
N PHE A 109 17.27 -17.69 8.99
CA PHE A 109 16.85 -17.50 10.38
C PHE A 109 17.56 -16.32 11.07
N LEU A 110 18.50 -15.65 10.40
CA LEU A 110 19.30 -14.54 10.93
C LEU A 110 18.85 -13.18 10.39
N ILE A 111 17.53 -12.94 10.36
CA ILE A 111 17.00 -11.62 10.00
C ILE A 111 17.34 -10.62 11.11
N ASP A 112 17.90 -9.48 10.73
CA ASP A 112 18.04 -8.34 11.61
C ASP A 112 16.66 -7.69 11.85
N CYS A 113 15.95 -8.22 12.84
CA CYS A 113 14.61 -7.74 13.20
C CYS A 113 14.59 -6.30 13.70
N ASP A 114 15.68 -5.82 14.30
CA ASP A 114 15.76 -4.44 14.76
C ASP A 114 15.92 -3.48 13.58
N GLY A 115 16.78 -3.83 12.61
CA GLY A 115 16.90 -3.11 11.34
C GLY A 115 15.60 -3.10 10.53
N TYR A 116 14.88 -4.22 10.51
CA TYR A 116 13.54 -4.28 9.91
C TYR A 116 12.54 -3.36 10.62
N LYS A 117 12.42 -3.40 11.96
CA LYS A 117 11.48 -2.55 12.71
C LYS A 117 11.77 -1.05 12.56
N GLN A 118 13.04 -0.66 12.49
CA GLN A 118 13.43 0.71 12.17
C GLN A 118 12.96 1.11 10.75
N SER A 119 13.11 0.21 9.79
CA SER A 119 12.65 0.41 8.42
C SER A 119 11.12 0.52 8.32
N VAL A 120 10.38 -0.30 9.08
CA VAL A 120 8.92 -0.20 9.20
C VAL A 120 8.51 1.17 9.72
N THR A 121 9.15 1.69 10.77
CA THR A 121 8.84 3.01 11.33
C THR A 121 8.97 4.13 10.29
N ILE A 122 9.97 4.04 9.40
CA ILE A 122 10.17 4.99 8.32
C ILE A 122 9.10 4.80 7.23
N CYS A 123 8.83 3.56 6.83
CA CYS A 123 7.86 3.24 5.79
C CYS A 123 6.40 3.45 6.23
N ASP A 124 6.11 3.45 7.53
CA ASP A 124 4.80 3.81 8.08
C ASP A 124 4.43 5.25 7.72
N GLN A 125 5.40 6.16 7.70
CA GLN A 125 5.17 7.54 7.29
C GLN A 125 4.77 7.61 5.81
N LEU A 126 5.45 6.83 4.96
CA LEU A 126 5.10 6.71 3.55
C LEU A 126 3.71 6.08 3.37
N LEU A 127 3.36 5.06 4.16
CA LEU A 127 2.05 4.45 4.12
C LEU A 127 0.94 5.46 4.43
N GLU A 128 1.11 6.31 5.46
CA GLU A 128 0.16 7.39 5.77
C GLU A 128 0.01 8.38 4.60
N GLU A 129 1.12 8.79 3.98
CA GLU A 129 1.09 9.67 2.81
C GLU A 129 0.30 9.06 1.64
N LEU A 130 0.52 7.77 1.36
CA LEU A 130 -0.17 7.04 0.30
C LEU A 130 -1.66 6.87 0.60
N ILE A 131 -2.01 6.55 1.84
CA ILE A 131 -3.41 6.41 2.28
C ILE A 131 -4.15 7.74 2.15
N LYS A 132 -3.50 8.85 2.53
CA LYS A 132 -4.04 10.19 2.35
C LYS A 132 -4.29 10.48 0.88
N PHE A 133 -3.27 10.30 0.03
CA PHE A 133 -3.38 10.49 -1.41
C PHE A 133 -4.50 9.63 -2.04
N GLU A 134 -4.66 8.39 -1.59
CA GLU A 134 -5.71 7.50 -2.07
C GLU A 134 -7.10 7.92 -1.56
N SER A 135 -7.21 8.66 -0.48
CA SER A 135 -8.48 9.15 0.08
C SER A 135 -8.94 10.46 -0.56
N ASP A 136 -8.02 11.27 -1.11
CA ASP A 136 -8.33 12.55 -1.76
C ASP A 136 -9.19 12.42 -3.05
N LYS A 137 -9.55 11.20 -3.50
CA LYS A 137 -10.50 10.96 -4.63
C LYS A 137 -11.92 11.38 -4.32
N GLU A 138 -12.33 11.36 -3.05
CA GLU A 138 -13.74 11.58 -2.69
C GLU A 138 -14.20 13.02 -2.94
N VAL A 139 -13.28 13.97 -3.19
CA VAL A 139 -13.60 15.40 -3.36
C VAL A 139 -13.82 15.78 -4.85
N GLU A 140 -13.46 14.94 -5.82
CA GLU A 140 -13.47 15.30 -7.25
C GLU A 140 -14.61 14.67 -8.09
N LEU A 141 -15.66 14.08 -7.48
CA LEU A 141 -16.82 13.60 -8.24
C LEU A 141 -17.86 14.73 -8.44
N PRO A 142 -18.10 15.21 -9.68
CA PRO A 142 -19.21 16.11 -9.94
C PRO A 142 -20.54 15.38 -9.76
N SER A 143 -21.45 15.99 -8.99
CA SER A 143 -22.84 15.55 -8.84
C SER A 143 -23.46 15.27 -10.20
N LYS A 144 -24.02 14.08 -10.38
CA LYS A 144 -24.79 13.71 -11.57
C LYS A 144 -25.88 14.77 -11.81
N ASN A 145 -25.78 15.48 -12.94
CA ASN A 145 -26.83 16.35 -13.46
C ASN A 145 -28.07 15.50 -13.79
N THR A 146 -29.07 15.53 -12.92
CA THR A 146 -30.41 15.00 -13.22
C THR A 146 -31.09 15.98 -14.18
N LYS A 147 -31.03 15.72 -15.49
CA LYS A 147 -31.92 16.37 -16.45
C LYS A 147 -33.34 15.83 -16.20
N THR A 148 -34.18 16.62 -15.55
CA THR A 148 -35.63 16.40 -15.53
C THR A 148 -36.19 16.78 -16.88
N THR A 149 -36.49 15.80 -17.71
CA THR A 149 -37.30 15.96 -18.91
C THR A 149 -38.72 16.32 -18.49
N LYS A 150 -39.13 17.59 -18.61
CA LYS A 150 -40.56 17.93 -18.64
C LYS A 150 -41.10 17.46 -19.99
N LEU A 151 -41.94 16.43 -19.97
CA LEU A 151 -42.83 16.13 -21.08
C LEU A 151 -44.03 17.06 -20.93
N ASP A 152 -44.21 17.93 -21.92
CA ASP A 152 -45.44 18.69 -22.14
C ASP A 152 -46.59 17.71 -22.40
N GLN A 153 -47.68 17.85 -21.64
CA GLN A 153 -48.97 17.22 -21.95
C GLN A 153 -49.91 18.29 -22.49
N ILE A 154 -50.46 17.95 -23.65
CA ILE A 154 -51.51 18.61 -24.43
C ILE A 154 -52.82 18.66 -23.63
#